data_AF-A0A199VMI6-F1
#
_entry.id   AF-A0A199VMI6-F1
#
_cell.length_a   1.000
_cell.length_b   1.000
_cell.length_c   1.000
_cell.angle_alpha   90.00
_cell.angle_beta   90.00
_cell.angle_gamma   90.00
#
_symmetry.space_group_name_H-M   'P 1'
#
loop_
_entity.id
_entity.type
_entity.pdbx_description
1 polymer ?
#
loop_
_entity_poly.entity_id
_entity_poly.type
_entity_poly.pdbx_seq_one_letter_code
_entity_poly.pdbx_strand_id
1 'polypeptide(L)'
;MANKPQMEVYFVFMNFDSEFERLRADRFATDKTLNSALITSSKGEDALHEYLSNKHDHLLARLLQPNTYKKRFSLAIVDGFAAEMTQYQAEILKSAEEVRVCVSRPLALY
;
A
#
# COMPACT_ATOMS: atom_id res chain seq x y z
N MET A 1 9.97 32.31 -12.39
CA MET A 1 9.11 31.16 -12.79
C MET A 1 9.08 30.20 -11.61
N ALA A 2 7.94 30.04 -10.95
CA ALA A 2 7.84 29.08 -9.84
C ALA A 2 7.96 27.67 -10.41
N ASN A 3 8.98 26.92 -9.99
CA ASN A 3 9.15 25.52 -10.35
C ASN A 3 7.93 24.76 -9.82
N LYS A 4 7.05 24.26 -10.69
CA LYS A 4 5.90 23.46 -10.24
C LYS A 4 6.45 22.26 -9.48
N PRO A 5 5.88 21.90 -8.32
CA PRO A 5 6.35 20.73 -7.60
C PRO A 5 6.16 19.51 -8.50
N GLN A 6 7.28 18.83 -8.78
CA GLN A 6 7.30 17.66 -9.65
C GLN A 6 6.62 16.50 -8.93
N MET A 7 5.66 15.88 -9.60
CA MET A 7 5.01 14.66 -9.12
C MET A 7 5.87 13.46 -9.50
N GLU A 8 6.20 12.63 -8.51
CA GLU A 8 6.95 11.38 -8.70
C GLU A 8 6.17 10.22 -8.06
N VAL A 9 6.46 9.00 -8.48
CA VAL A 9 5.87 7.81 -7.87
C VAL A 9 6.71 7.42 -6.66
N TYR A 10 6.09 7.45 -5.48
CA TYR A 10 6.68 6.98 -4.24
C TYR A 10 6.08 5.62 -3.85
N PHE A 11 6.95 4.75 -3.34
CA PHE A 11 6.62 3.49 -2.70
C PHE A 11 6.69 3.68 -1.20
N VAL A 12 5.58 3.42 -0.52
CA VAL A 12 5.42 3.58 0.93
C VAL A 12 5.23 2.20 1.53
N PHE A 13 6.07 1.85 2.50
CA PHE A 13 6.00 0.59 3.23
C PHE A 13 5.64 0.89 4.68
N MET A 14 4.66 0.17 5.18
CA MET A 14 4.10 0.36 6.51
C MET A 14 4.88 -0.44 7.56
N ASN A 15 4.68 -0.08 8.82
CA ASN A 15 5.13 -0.89 9.95
C ASN A 15 4.36 -2.21 10.05
N PHE A 16 4.85 -3.10 10.92
CA PHE A 16 4.24 -4.41 11.11
C PHE A 16 2.78 -4.28 11.54
N ASP A 17 1.92 -5.05 10.90
CA ASP A 17 0.50 -5.12 11.18
C ASP A 17 0.09 -6.58 11.31
N SER A 18 -0.36 -6.97 12.51
CA SER A 18 -0.78 -8.34 12.80
C SER A 18 -2.02 -8.75 11.99
N GLU A 19 -2.90 -7.81 11.64
CA GLU A 19 -4.10 -8.10 10.87
C GLU A 19 -3.76 -8.31 9.39
N PHE A 20 -2.81 -7.54 8.86
CA PHE A 20 -2.23 -7.81 7.54
C PHE A 20 -1.63 -9.23 7.48
N GLU A 21 -0.81 -9.62 8.46
CA GLU A 21 -0.21 -10.96 8.46
C GLU A 21 -1.25 -12.08 8.63
N ARG A 22 -2.32 -11.86 9.42
CA ARG A 22 -3.44 -12.79 9.52
C ARG A 22 -4.15 -12.98 8.18
N LEU A 23 -4.57 -11.88 7.54
CA LEU A 23 -5.26 -11.91 6.24
C LEU A 23 -4.37 -12.46 5.13
N ARG A 24 -3.07 -12.16 5.18
CA ARG A 24 -2.06 -12.73 4.28
C ARG A 24 -1.93 -14.23 4.48
N ALA A 25 -1.89 -14.72 5.71
CA ALA A 25 -1.85 -16.15 6.01
C ALA A 25 -3.13 -16.85 5.54
N ASP A 26 -4.30 -16.26 5.75
CA ASP A 26 -5.59 -16.78 5.28
C ASP A 26 -5.62 -16.91 3.75
N ARG A 27 -5.08 -15.93 3.02
CA ARG A 27 -4.90 -15.99 1.57
C ARG A 27 -4.05 -17.20 1.15
N PHE A 28 -2.90 -17.42 1.79
CA PHE A 28 -1.99 -18.54 1.44
C PHE A 28 -2.45 -19.90 1.99
N ALA A 29 -3.27 -19.94 3.04
CA ALA A 29 -3.84 -21.17 3.58
C ALA A 29 -4.87 -21.80 2.62
N THR A 30 -5.58 -20.96 1.86
CA THR A 30 -6.63 -21.39 0.90
C THR A 30 -6.04 -22.11 -0.32
N ASP A 31 -4.76 -21.88 -0.62
CA ASP A 31 -4.06 -22.45 -1.79
C ASP A 31 -3.55 -23.89 -1.58
N LYS A 32 -3.65 -24.44 -0.35
CA LYS A 32 -3.13 -25.77 0.01
C LYS A 32 -4.09 -26.94 -0.20
N THR A 33 -5.36 -26.70 -0.53
CA THR A 33 -6.37 -27.76 -0.68
C THR A 33 -6.90 -27.83 -2.10
N LEU A 34 -6.32 -28.73 -2.89
CA LEU A 34 -6.54 -28.96 -4.33
C LEU A 34 -7.98 -29.29 -4.79
N ASN A 35 -9.02 -29.12 -3.96
CA ASN A 35 -10.40 -29.52 -4.33
C ASN A 35 -11.52 -28.52 -3.96
N SER A 36 -11.23 -27.25 -3.63
CA SER A 36 -12.28 -26.22 -3.38
C SER A 36 -12.14 -24.92 -4.19
N ALA A 37 -11.18 -24.88 -5.13
CA ALA A 37 -10.63 -23.69 -5.77
C ALA A 37 -11.58 -22.81 -6.62
N LEU A 38 -12.89 -23.07 -6.68
CA LEU A 38 -13.82 -22.33 -7.53
C LEU A 38 -14.84 -21.46 -6.78
N ILE A 39 -14.93 -21.49 -5.44
CA ILE A 39 -15.99 -20.74 -4.72
C ILE A 39 -15.46 -19.91 -3.53
N THR A 40 -14.29 -20.22 -2.96
CA THR A 40 -13.74 -19.52 -1.78
C THR A 40 -12.55 -18.60 -2.08
N SER A 41 -11.87 -18.80 -3.22
CA SER A 41 -10.64 -18.10 -3.62
C SER A 41 -10.82 -16.60 -3.91
N SER A 42 -12.03 -16.15 -4.22
CA SER A 42 -12.30 -14.72 -4.45
C SER A 42 -12.35 -13.92 -3.15
N LYS A 43 -13.05 -14.43 -2.13
CA LYS A 43 -13.32 -13.66 -0.89
C LYS A 43 -12.07 -13.30 -0.09
N GLY A 44 -11.08 -14.20 -0.03
CA GLY A 44 -9.85 -13.97 0.75
C GLY A 44 -8.90 -12.97 0.09
N GLU A 45 -8.76 -13.04 -1.24
CA GLU A 45 -8.00 -12.06 -2.00
C GLU A 45 -8.69 -10.69 -1.99
N ASP A 46 -10.01 -10.67 -2.14
CA ASP A 46 -10.83 -9.46 -2.04
C ASP A 46 -10.70 -8.81 -0.65
N ALA A 47 -10.74 -9.60 0.43
CA ALA A 47 -10.64 -9.07 1.80
C ALA A 47 -9.27 -8.48 2.13
N LEU A 48 -8.17 -9.14 1.75
CA LEU A 48 -6.82 -8.59 1.96
C LEU A 48 -6.60 -7.34 1.10
N HIS A 49 -7.06 -7.36 -0.15
CA HIS A 49 -6.95 -6.23 -1.06
C HIS A 49 -7.76 -5.03 -0.55
N GLU A 50 -9.00 -5.25 -0.13
CA GLU A 50 -9.89 -4.22 0.43
C GLU A 50 -9.31 -3.64 1.72
N TYR A 51 -8.86 -4.49 2.65
CA TYR A 51 -8.22 -4.07 3.91
C TYR A 51 -7.06 -3.12 3.64
N LEU A 52 -6.11 -3.54 2.78
CA LEU A 52 -4.96 -2.73 2.43
C LEU A 52 -5.36 -1.45 1.70
N SER A 53 -6.28 -1.54 0.73
CA SER A 53 -6.74 -0.36 -0.01
C SER A 53 -7.32 0.68 0.94
N ASN A 54 -8.24 0.29 1.82
CA ASN A 54 -8.87 1.17 2.80
C ASN A 54 -7.86 1.74 3.80
N LYS A 55 -6.96 0.90 4.32
CA LYS A 55 -5.88 1.35 5.22
C LYS A 55 -5.02 2.43 4.57
N HIS A 56 -4.57 2.21 3.34
CA HIS A 56 -3.75 3.17 2.61
C HIS A 56 -4.52 4.46 2.26
N ASP A 57 -5.79 4.35 1.88
CA ASP A 57 -6.63 5.53 1.60
C ASP A 57 -6.87 6.36 2.87
N HIS A 58 -7.10 5.71 4.01
CA HIS A 58 -7.23 6.40 5.30
C HIS A 58 -5.95 7.15 5.69
N LEU A 59 -4.78 6.52 5.55
CA LEU A 59 -3.50 7.18 5.84
C LEU A 59 -3.31 8.42 4.94
N LEU A 60 -3.52 8.26 3.64
CA LEU A 60 -3.34 9.33 2.67
C LEU A 60 -4.34 10.48 2.88
N ALA A 61 -5.62 10.17 3.15
CA ALA A 61 -6.64 11.18 3.43
C ALA A 61 -6.41 11.91 4.77
N ARG A 62 -5.80 11.23 5.76
CA ARG A 62 -5.48 11.81 7.07
C ARG A 62 -4.29 12.78 6.99
N LEU A 63 -3.29 12.46 6.19
CA LEU A 63 -2.02 13.19 6.17
C LEU A 63 -1.90 14.19 5.02
N LEU A 64 -2.56 13.94 3.89
CA LEU A 64 -2.43 14.75 2.69
C LEU A 64 -3.77 15.37 2.29
N GLN A 65 -3.71 16.55 1.68
CA GLN A 65 -4.90 17.19 1.14
C GLN A 65 -5.52 16.32 0.03
N PRO A 66 -6.83 16.05 0.06
CA PRO A 66 -7.50 15.32 -1.02
C PRO A 66 -7.27 15.96 -2.39
N ASN A 67 -7.23 15.15 -3.44
CA ASN A 67 -7.00 15.57 -4.84
C ASN A 67 -5.62 16.20 -5.12
N THR A 68 -4.66 16.13 -4.18
CA THR A 68 -3.28 16.58 -4.39
C THR A 68 -2.28 15.44 -4.59
N TYR A 69 -2.75 14.20 -4.55
CA TYR A 69 -1.99 12.97 -4.76
C TYR A 69 -2.85 11.97 -5.53
N LYS A 70 -2.23 10.90 -6.04
CA LYS A 70 -2.92 9.79 -6.69
C LYS A 70 -2.37 8.45 -6.24
N LYS A 71 -3.12 7.68 -5.45
CA LYS A 71 -2.79 6.28 -5.16
C LYS A 71 -2.89 5.48 -6.46
N ARG A 72 -1.85 4.71 -6.78
CA ARG A 72 -1.81 3.87 -8.00
C ARG A 72 -2.28 2.46 -7.70
N PHE A 73 -1.71 1.82 -6.68
CA PHE A 73 -2.09 0.48 -6.25
C PHE A 73 -1.54 0.18 -4.86
N SER A 74 -2.19 -0.76 -4.17
CA SER A 74 -1.67 -1.39 -2.94
C SER A 74 -0.86 -2.63 -3.31
N LEU A 75 0.23 -2.88 -2.60
CA LEU A 75 1.03 -4.09 -2.71
C LEU A 75 0.43 -5.11 -1.74
N ALA A 76 -0.02 -6.28 -2.21
CA ALA A 76 -0.60 -7.31 -1.32
C ALA A 76 0.44 -8.27 -0.72
N ILE A 77 1.66 -8.27 -1.27
CA ILE A 77 2.77 -9.14 -0.83
C ILE A 77 3.43 -8.56 0.43
N VAL A 78 3.43 -7.23 0.55
CA VAL A 78 4.00 -6.46 1.66
C VAL A 78 3.02 -5.36 1.99
N ASP A 79 2.87 -5.01 3.26
CA ASP A 79 2.01 -3.89 3.67
C ASP A 79 2.58 -2.56 3.16
N GLY A 80 2.11 -2.12 2.00
CA GLY A 80 2.60 -0.94 1.32
C GLY A 80 1.83 -0.58 0.06
N PHE A 81 2.14 0.57 -0.52
CA PHE A 81 1.46 1.09 -1.70
C PHE A 81 2.35 2.00 -2.54
N ALA A 82 1.94 2.18 -3.81
CA ALA A 82 2.51 3.17 -4.70
C ALA A 82 1.55 4.35 -4.86
N ALA A 83 2.05 5.57 -4.71
CA ALA A 83 1.28 6.78 -4.92
C ALA A 83 2.12 7.86 -5.62
N GLU A 84 1.48 8.58 -6.53
CA GLU A 84 2.05 9.72 -7.20
C GLU A 84 1.82 10.98 -6.38
N MET A 85 2.90 11.62 -5.95
CA MET A 85 2.89 12.76 -5.05
C MET A 85 4.17 13.61 -5.19
N THR A 86 4.16 14.76 -4.56
CA THR A 86 5.32 15.65 -4.46
C THR A 86 6.31 15.16 -3.40
N GLN A 87 7.57 15.57 -3.51
CA GLN A 87 8.57 15.29 -2.48
C GLN A 87 8.14 15.79 -1.09
N TYR A 88 7.49 16.95 -1.01
CA TYR A 88 6.99 17.48 0.26
C TYR A 88 5.97 16.55 0.93
N GLN A 89 5.01 16.02 0.16
CA GLN A 89 4.04 15.05 0.66
C GLN A 89 4.71 13.74 1.10
N ALA A 90 5.74 13.30 0.38
CA ALA A 90 6.52 12.13 0.76
C ALA A 90 7.27 12.34 2.09
N GLU A 91 7.82 13.53 2.36
CA GLU A 91 8.45 13.86 3.65
C GLU A 91 7.44 13.86 4.81
N ILE A 92 6.20 14.30 4.56
CA ILE A 92 5.10 14.19 5.54
C ILE A 92 4.85 12.71 5.87
N LEU A 93 4.75 11.84 4.85
CA LEU A 93 4.55 10.41 5.06
C LEU A 93 5.71 9.75 5.81
N LYS A 94 6.97 10.12 5.52
CA LYS A 94 8.14 9.61 6.27
C LYS A 94 8.11 9.96 7.75
N SER A 95 7.41 11.03 8.11
CA SER A 95 7.28 11.48 9.51
C SER A 95 6.11 10.81 10.23
N ALA A 96 5.29 10.01 9.54
CA ALA A 96 4.18 9.30 10.14
C ALA A 96 4.65 8.03 10.86
N GLU A 97 4.20 7.84 12.10
CA GLU A 97 4.57 6.70 12.95
C GLU A 97 4.28 5.33 12.32
N GLU A 98 3.24 5.26 11.48
CA GLU A 98 2.82 4.01 10.83
C GLU A 98 3.68 3.65 9.61
N VAL A 99 4.45 4.60 9.08
CA VAL A 99 5.25 4.43 7.86
C VAL A 99 6.68 4.02 8.25
N ARG A 100 7.15 2.92 7.68
CA ARG A 100 8.52 2.44 7.86
C ARG A 100 9.49 3.07 6.87
N VAL A 101 9.11 3.09 5.59
CA VAL A 101 9.97 3.54 4.49
C VAL A 101 9.13 4.22 3.42
N CYS A 102 9.64 5.31 2.83
CA CYS A 102 9.04 5.96 1.67
C CYS A 102 10.13 6.37 0.66
N VAL A 103 10.10 5.85 -0.56
CA VAL A 103 11.16 6.03 -1.59
C VAL A 103 10.58 6.29 -2.99
N SER A 104 11.18 7.19 -3.79
CA SER A 104 10.72 7.51 -5.16
C SER A 104 11.31 6.63 -6.27
N ARG A 105 12.25 5.75 -5.93
CA ARG A 105 12.79 4.73 -6.84
C ARG A 105 12.83 3.40 -6.10
N PRO A 106 12.15 2.35 -6.60
CA PRO A 106 12.47 1.02 -6.13
C PRO A 106 13.93 0.80 -6.53
N LEU A 107 14.78 0.47 -5.57
CA LEU A 107 16.14 -0.01 -5.87
C LEU A 107 15.95 -1.11 -6.91
N ALA A 108 16.52 -0.91 -8.10
CA ALA A 108 16.58 -1.96 -9.09
C ALA A 108 17.14 -3.19 -8.38
N LEU A 109 16.37 -4.28 -8.40
CA LEU A 109 16.92 -5.60 -8.15
C LEU A 109 18.00 -5.78 -9.22
N TYR A 110 19.25 -5.53 -8.85
CA TYR A 110 20.44 -5.87 -9.63
C TYR A 110 20.67 -7.37 -9.56
#